data_AF-A0A6P5SQ16-F1
#
_entry.id   AF-A0A6P5SQ16-F1
#
_cell.length_a   1.000
_cell.length_b   1.000
_cell.length_c   1.000
_cell.angle_alpha   90.00
_cell.angle_beta   90.00
_cell.angle_gamma   90.00
#
_symmetry.space_group_name_H-M   'P 1'
#
loop_
_entity.id
_entity.type
_entity.pdbx_description
1 polymer ?
#
loop_
_entity_poly.entity_id
_entity_poly.type
_entity_poly.pdbx_seq_one_letter_code
_entity_poly.pdbx_strand_id
1 'polypeptide(L)'
;MEIMEMVEKDAELRRCAFNPSSPAWKCVIYQLLLKIMEKTEKEDLHLVCISAIGNLTRTFEEKETRMIGPLVRFLDVGESGVTFYAPTAACIALTKFACTDNYFHFEHSKAIISAGGAKHFNQDSVSRGRDFSVSPGKYCSTLLYVSESEELAQAEVLAALSWASKQSFMTKYEELNRLMSKESQQSYDQR
;
A
#
# COMPACT_ATOMS: atom_id res chain seq x y z
N MET A 1 -4.55 -12.70 -9.17
CA MET A 1 -5.64 -12.12 -8.35
C MET A 1 -6.43 -11.12 -9.20
N GLU A 2 -6.96 -11.62 -10.31
CA GLU A 2 -7.39 -10.78 -11.44
C GLU A 2 -8.70 -10.06 -11.15
N ILE A 3 -9.61 -10.71 -10.41
CA ILE A 3 -10.91 -10.14 -10.04
C ILE A 3 -10.72 -8.85 -9.22
N MET A 4 -9.81 -8.85 -8.25
CA MET A 4 -9.57 -7.67 -7.40
C MET A 4 -8.95 -6.52 -8.20
N GLU A 5 -8.08 -6.83 -9.15
CA GLU A 5 -7.50 -5.82 -10.04
C GLU A 5 -8.56 -5.21 -10.98
N MET A 6 -9.48 -6.02 -11.50
CA MET A 6 -10.63 -5.52 -12.27
C MET A 6 -11.52 -4.61 -11.42
N VAL A 7 -11.71 -4.97 -10.15
CA VAL A 7 -12.49 -4.19 -9.18
C VAL A 7 -11.83 -2.85 -8.86
N GLU A 8 -10.51 -2.76 -8.85
CA GLU A 8 -9.85 -1.46 -8.70
C GLU A 8 -10.24 -0.47 -9.81
N LYS A 9 -10.31 -0.98 -11.05
CA LYS A 9 -10.49 -0.21 -12.30
C LYS A 9 -11.96 0.05 -12.65
N ASP A 10 -12.87 -0.84 -12.28
CA ASP A 10 -14.28 -0.79 -12.69
C ASP A 10 -15.22 -0.47 -11.51
N ALA A 11 -15.87 0.70 -11.58
CA ALA A 11 -16.78 1.17 -10.55
C ALA A 11 -18.07 0.34 -10.41
N GLU A 12 -18.61 -0.20 -11.50
CA GLU A 12 -19.81 -1.04 -11.45
C GLU A 12 -19.48 -2.42 -10.86
N LEU A 13 -18.31 -2.99 -11.18
CA LEU A 13 -17.84 -4.21 -10.54
C LEU A 13 -17.59 -4.02 -9.04
N ARG A 14 -17.03 -2.88 -8.59
CA ARG A 14 -16.94 -2.59 -7.14
C ARG A 14 -18.30 -2.66 -6.48
N ARG A 15 -19.29 -1.98 -7.08
CA ARG A 15 -20.64 -1.87 -6.52
C ARG A 15 -21.36 -3.22 -6.50
N CYS A 16 -21.18 -4.04 -7.53
CA CYS A 16 -21.88 -5.30 -7.69
C CYS A 16 -21.20 -6.48 -6.96
N ALA A 17 -19.87 -6.57 -6.99
CA ALA A 17 -19.13 -7.72 -6.48
C ALA A 17 -18.84 -7.62 -4.97
N PHE A 18 -18.71 -6.40 -4.43
CA PHE A 18 -18.27 -6.19 -3.06
C PHE A 18 -19.24 -5.28 -2.31
N ASN A 19 -20.27 -5.91 -1.74
CA ASN A 19 -21.15 -5.25 -0.78
C ASN A 19 -20.51 -5.29 0.62
N PRO A 20 -20.11 -4.14 1.21
CA PRO A 20 -19.43 -4.11 2.50
C PRO A 20 -20.24 -4.66 3.67
N SER A 21 -21.57 -4.64 3.54
CA SER A 21 -22.48 -5.19 4.54
C SER A 21 -22.61 -6.71 4.48
N SER A 22 -22.17 -7.35 3.38
CA SER A 22 -22.36 -8.80 3.18
C SER A 22 -21.45 -9.65 4.07
N PRO A 23 -21.91 -10.81 4.56
CA PRO A 23 -21.07 -11.74 5.32
C PRO A 23 -19.87 -12.26 4.52
N ALA A 24 -20.05 -12.47 3.20
CA ALA A 24 -18.99 -12.95 2.33
C ALA A 24 -17.83 -11.94 2.24
N TRP A 25 -18.13 -10.66 2.07
CA TRP A 25 -17.13 -9.60 2.10
C TRP A 25 -16.36 -9.55 3.42
N LYS A 26 -17.09 -9.54 4.54
CA LYS A 26 -16.48 -9.51 5.88
C LYS A 26 -15.55 -10.70 6.10
N CYS A 27 -15.92 -11.87 5.59
CA CYS A 27 -15.08 -13.06 5.62
C CYS A 27 -13.81 -12.87 4.78
N VAL A 28 -13.92 -12.39 3.55
CA VAL A 28 -12.74 -12.12 2.67
C VAL A 28 -11.77 -11.14 3.35
N ILE A 29 -12.28 -10.03 3.87
CA ILE A 29 -11.46 -9.05 4.58
C ILE A 29 -10.82 -9.65 5.83
N TYR A 30 -11.57 -10.41 6.61
CA TYR A 30 -11.03 -11.09 7.79
C TYR A 30 -9.92 -12.07 7.43
N GLN A 31 -10.09 -12.85 6.36
CA GLN A 31 -9.06 -13.79 5.89
C GLN A 31 -7.81 -13.06 5.39
N LEU A 32 -7.96 -11.98 4.62
CA LEU A 32 -6.82 -11.15 4.19
C LEU A 32 -6.06 -10.57 5.37
N LEU A 33 -6.79 -10.10 6.40
CA LEU A 33 -6.19 -9.54 7.62
C LEU A 33 -5.37 -10.59 8.35
N LEU A 34 -5.93 -11.79 8.56
CA LEU A 34 -5.18 -12.90 9.18
C LEU A 34 -3.92 -13.23 8.39
N LYS A 35 -4.00 -13.25 7.05
CA LYS A 35 -2.87 -13.62 6.20
C LYS A 35 -1.73 -12.62 6.20
N ILE A 36 -2.00 -11.33 6.32
CA ILE A 36 -0.93 -10.32 6.43
C ILE A 36 -0.39 -10.17 7.87
N MET A 37 -1.08 -10.72 8.86
CA MET A 37 -0.63 -10.74 10.26
C MET A 37 0.09 -12.04 10.64
N GLU A 38 -0.05 -13.09 9.83
CA GLU A 38 0.59 -14.38 10.03
C GLU A 38 2.11 -14.23 9.89
N LYS A 39 2.87 -14.71 10.87
CA LYS A 39 4.33 -14.80 10.74
C LYS A 39 4.66 -15.99 9.85
N THR A 40 4.53 -15.80 8.54
CA THR A 40 4.87 -16.81 7.53
C THR A 40 6.17 -16.46 6.83
N GLU A 41 6.99 -17.47 6.56
CA GLU A 41 8.20 -17.37 5.73
C GLU A 41 7.86 -17.22 4.23
N LYS A 42 6.57 -17.35 3.85
CA LYS A 42 6.10 -17.26 2.46
C LYS A 42 5.81 -15.81 2.07
N GLU A 43 6.84 -15.11 1.64
CA GLU A 43 6.77 -13.71 1.22
C GLU A 43 5.82 -13.47 0.06
N ASP A 44 5.71 -14.43 -0.87
CA ASP A 44 4.79 -14.37 -2.01
C ASP A 44 3.33 -14.25 -1.55
N LEU A 45 2.96 -14.92 -0.45
CA LEU A 45 1.60 -14.87 0.08
C LEU A 45 1.31 -13.48 0.66
N HIS A 46 2.25 -12.89 1.39
CA HIS A 46 2.12 -11.52 1.87
C HIS A 46 2.00 -10.54 0.71
N LEU A 47 2.85 -10.67 -0.31
CA LEU A 47 2.83 -9.80 -1.48
C LEU A 47 1.46 -9.85 -2.19
N VAL A 48 0.93 -11.06 -2.40
CA VAL A 48 -0.40 -11.26 -2.98
C VAL A 48 -1.46 -10.63 -2.06
N CYS A 49 -1.49 -10.94 -0.77
CA CYS A 49 -2.52 -10.40 0.13
C CYS A 49 -2.47 -8.87 0.26
N ILE A 50 -1.28 -8.27 0.36
CA ILE A 50 -1.09 -6.82 0.42
C ILE A 50 -1.60 -6.15 -0.86
N SER A 51 -1.26 -6.71 -2.03
CA SER A 51 -1.75 -6.22 -3.30
C SER A 51 -3.29 -6.31 -3.40
N ALA A 52 -3.88 -7.37 -2.84
CA ALA A 52 -5.33 -7.56 -2.80
C ALA A 52 -6.02 -6.43 -2.06
N ILE A 53 -5.49 -6.13 -0.87
CA ILE A 53 -6.01 -5.09 -0.01
C ILE A 53 -5.87 -3.74 -0.71
N GLY A 54 -4.73 -3.47 -1.35
CA GLY A 54 -4.52 -2.26 -2.15
C GLY A 54 -5.58 -2.08 -3.23
N ASN A 55 -5.92 -3.13 -3.97
CA ASN A 55 -6.91 -3.09 -5.04
C ASN A 55 -8.35 -2.92 -4.52
N LEU A 56 -8.60 -3.39 -3.30
CA LEU A 56 -9.89 -3.28 -2.62
C LEU A 56 -10.10 -1.97 -1.86
N THR A 57 -9.11 -1.09 -1.79
CA THR A 57 -9.16 0.18 -1.01
C THR A 57 -10.46 0.97 -1.15
N ARG A 58 -10.99 1.10 -2.36
CA ARG A 58 -12.21 1.86 -2.66
C ARG A 58 -13.52 1.14 -2.28
N THR A 59 -13.43 -0.05 -1.70
CA THR A 59 -14.59 -0.85 -1.24
C THR A 59 -14.69 -0.91 0.29
N PHE A 60 -13.69 -0.38 1.01
CA PHE A 60 -13.73 -0.28 2.46
C PHE A 60 -14.65 0.87 2.89
N GLU A 61 -15.38 0.66 3.99
CA GLU A 61 -16.16 1.71 4.65
C GLU A 61 -15.26 2.59 5.52
N GLU A 62 -15.69 3.82 5.82
CA GLU A 62 -15.02 4.79 6.69
C GLU A 62 -14.41 4.18 7.98
N LYS A 63 -15.16 3.28 8.62
CA LYS A 63 -14.79 2.68 9.92
C LYS A 63 -13.86 1.48 9.79
N GLU A 64 -13.62 0.98 8.59
CA GLU A 64 -12.81 -0.22 8.37
C GLU A 64 -11.34 0.13 8.14
N THR A 65 -10.64 0.41 9.24
CA THR A 65 -9.22 0.80 9.24
C THR A 65 -8.28 -0.31 9.69
N ARG A 66 -8.80 -1.53 9.96
CA ARG A 66 -8.02 -2.61 10.60
C ARG A 66 -6.83 -3.09 9.78
N MET A 67 -6.87 -2.91 8.46
CA MET A 67 -5.77 -3.26 7.55
C MET A 67 -4.58 -2.30 7.63
N ILE A 68 -4.82 -1.04 8.03
CA ILE A 68 -3.83 0.03 7.93
C ILE A 68 -2.65 -0.22 8.87
N GLY A 69 -2.90 -0.54 10.14
CA GLY A 69 -1.84 -0.82 11.11
C GLY A 69 -0.90 -1.95 10.66
N PRO A 70 -1.41 -3.13 10.28
CA PRO A 70 -0.63 -4.19 9.66
C PRO A 70 0.19 -3.76 8.45
N LEU A 71 -0.40 -3.01 7.51
CA LEU A 71 0.30 -2.51 6.34
C LEU A 71 1.44 -1.54 6.71
N VAL A 72 1.24 -0.67 7.70
CA VAL A 72 2.29 0.23 8.19
C VAL A 72 3.46 -0.56 8.80
N ARG A 73 3.21 -1.68 9.48
CA ARG A 73 4.30 -2.54 10.00
C ARG A 73 5.19 -3.13 8.90
N PHE A 74 4.66 -3.39 7.70
CA PHE A 74 5.50 -3.83 6.58
C PHE A 74 6.46 -2.74 6.10
N LEU A 75 6.23 -1.46 6.43
CA LEU A 75 7.22 -0.40 6.18
C LEU A 75 8.40 -0.48 7.14
N ASP A 76 8.25 -1.17 8.28
CA ASP A 76 9.35 -1.46 9.21
C ASP A 76 10.01 -2.80 8.88
N VAL A 77 11.08 -2.74 8.08
CA VAL A 77 11.89 -3.92 7.70
C VAL A 77 12.51 -4.60 8.93
N GLY A 78 12.77 -3.86 10.02
CA GLY A 78 13.36 -4.44 11.23
C GLY A 78 12.38 -5.29 12.04
N GLU A 79 11.10 -4.96 11.99
CA GLU A 79 10.03 -5.68 12.70
C GLU A 79 9.40 -6.79 11.85
N SER A 80 9.36 -6.58 10.53
CA SER A 80 8.63 -7.46 9.61
C SER A 80 9.42 -8.73 9.23
N GLY A 81 10.76 -8.67 9.17
CA GLY A 81 11.59 -9.81 8.77
C GLY A 81 11.38 -10.25 7.31
N VAL A 82 10.77 -9.39 6.47
CA VAL A 82 10.36 -9.68 5.09
C VAL A 82 11.29 -8.98 4.08
N THR A 83 11.52 -9.59 2.92
CA THR A 83 12.33 -9.05 1.82
C THR A 83 11.74 -7.78 1.19
N PHE A 84 12.55 -7.19 0.31
CA PHE A 84 12.39 -5.91 -0.38
C PHE A 84 11.00 -5.64 -1.03
N TYR A 85 10.25 -6.66 -1.44
CA TYR A 85 9.02 -6.49 -2.23
C TYR A 85 7.78 -6.16 -1.39
N ALA A 86 7.64 -6.73 -0.19
CA ALA A 86 6.47 -6.50 0.67
C ALA A 86 6.33 -5.05 1.18
N PRO A 87 7.41 -4.38 1.63
CA PRO A 87 7.35 -2.95 1.99
C PRO A 87 6.89 -2.06 0.83
N THR A 88 7.33 -2.38 -0.40
CA THR A 88 6.93 -1.65 -1.60
C THR A 88 5.44 -1.83 -1.87
N ALA A 89 4.93 -3.06 -1.85
CA ALA A 89 3.51 -3.32 -2.03
C ALA A 89 2.65 -2.67 -0.93
N ALA A 90 3.13 -2.65 0.31
CA ALA A 90 2.45 -2.00 1.42
C ALA A 90 2.37 -0.48 1.21
N CYS A 91 3.45 0.14 0.75
CA CYS A 91 3.47 1.55 0.38
C CYS A 91 2.46 1.86 -0.74
N ILE A 92 2.37 1.01 -1.78
CA ILE A 92 1.36 1.15 -2.83
C ILE A 92 -0.06 1.08 -2.24
N ALA A 93 -0.34 0.07 -1.42
CA ALA A 93 -1.67 -0.12 -0.83
C ALA A 93 -2.06 1.07 0.07
N LEU A 94 -1.16 1.54 0.92
CA LEU A 94 -1.36 2.71 1.78
C LEU A 94 -1.58 3.99 0.94
N THR A 95 -0.87 4.14 -0.19
CA THR A 95 -1.12 5.23 -1.15
C THR A 95 -2.52 5.19 -1.72
N LYS A 96 -3.04 4.00 -2.05
CA LYS A 96 -4.42 3.86 -2.54
C LYS A 96 -5.44 4.19 -1.45
N PHE A 97 -5.16 3.89 -0.17
CA PHE A 97 -5.99 4.31 0.96
C PHE A 97 -6.04 5.83 1.12
N ALA A 98 -4.89 6.49 0.98
CA ALA A 98 -4.77 7.94 1.13
C ALA A 98 -5.20 8.73 -0.12
N CYS A 99 -5.19 8.14 -1.32
CA CYS A 99 -5.46 8.85 -2.57
C CYS A 99 -6.87 9.46 -2.62
N THR A 100 -7.03 10.64 -3.22
CA THR A 100 -8.32 11.34 -3.39
C THR A 100 -9.37 10.55 -4.17
N ASP A 101 -8.97 9.54 -4.95
CA ASP A 101 -9.91 8.64 -5.62
C ASP A 101 -10.62 7.68 -4.65
N ASN A 102 -10.13 7.58 -3.41
CA ASN A 102 -10.80 6.87 -2.34
C ASN A 102 -11.74 7.85 -1.62
N TYR A 103 -13.03 7.48 -1.51
CA TYR A 103 -14.04 8.37 -0.93
C TYR A 103 -13.73 8.72 0.53
N PHE A 104 -13.22 7.76 1.30
CA PHE A 104 -12.86 7.90 2.72
C PHE A 104 -11.35 8.17 2.93
N HIS A 105 -10.70 8.82 1.96
CA HIS A 105 -9.26 9.02 2.01
C HIS A 105 -8.80 9.84 3.21
N PHE A 106 -9.64 10.76 3.72
CA PHE A 106 -9.32 11.58 4.88
C PHE A 106 -9.25 10.75 6.17
N GLU A 107 -10.25 9.91 6.42
CA GLU A 107 -10.32 9.04 7.59
C GLU A 107 -9.23 7.96 7.54
N HIS A 108 -9.01 7.37 6.37
CA HIS A 108 -7.92 6.42 6.17
C HIS A 108 -6.54 7.07 6.34
N SER A 109 -6.33 8.29 5.83
CA SER A 109 -5.06 9.02 6.01
C SER A 109 -4.78 9.33 7.49
N LYS A 110 -5.81 9.71 8.26
CA LYS A 110 -5.68 9.85 9.72
C LYS A 110 -5.26 8.54 10.37
N ALA A 111 -5.91 7.43 10.03
CA ALA A 111 -5.54 6.13 10.56
C ALA A 111 -4.11 5.71 10.18
N ILE A 112 -3.64 6.06 8.98
CA ILE A 112 -2.25 5.85 8.54
C ILE A 112 -1.28 6.64 9.41
N ILE A 113 -1.56 7.93 9.63
CA ILE A 113 -0.76 8.81 10.48
C ILE A 113 -0.71 8.27 11.92
N SER A 114 -1.87 7.95 12.50
CA SER A 114 -1.95 7.41 13.86
C SER A 114 -1.25 6.06 14.03
N ALA A 115 -1.17 5.25 12.97
CA ALA A 115 -0.38 4.02 12.96
C ALA A 115 1.14 4.26 12.86
N GLY A 116 1.57 5.51 12.68
CA GLY A 116 2.97 5.90 12.48
C GLY A 116 3.44 5.75 11.04
N GLY A 117 2.54 5.81 10.06
CA GLY A 117 2.91 5.69 8.64
C GLY A 117 3.88 6.77 8.16
N ALA A 118 3.92 7.94 8.80
CA ALA A 118 4.80 9.05 8.42
C ALA A 118 6.28 8.82 8.82
N LYS A 119 6.53 8.23 10.00
CA LYS A 119 7.88 8.02 10.55
C LYS A 119 8.78 7.11 9.69
N HIS A 120 8.20 6.20 8.91
CA HIS A 120 8.95 5.17 8.18
C HIS A 120 9.64 5.67 6.90
N PHE A 121 9.44 6.94 6.52
CA PHE A 121 10.01 7.54 5.30
C PHE A 121 11.23 8.45 5.55
N ASN A 122 11.72 8.52 6.79
CA ASN A 122 12.89 9.31 7.15
C ASN A 122 14.23 8.67 6.74
N GLN A 123 15.32 9.42 6.93
CA GLN A 123 16.70 9.20 6.49
C GLN A 123 17.28 7.77 6.78
N ASP A 124 16.76 7.08 7.79
CA ASP A 124 17.02 5.66 8.09
C ASP A 124 16.56 4.68 6.99
N SER A 125 15.89 5.22 5.97
CA SER A 125 15.54 4.52 4.74
C SER A 125 16.67 4.29 3.78
N VAL A 126 17.51 5.28 3.60
CA VAL A 126 18.59 5.19 2.63
C VAL A 126 19.76 4.40 3.18
N SER A 127 20.04 4.51 4.49
CA SER A 127 21.09 3.73 5.16
C SER A 127 20.88 2.21 5.06
N ARG A 128 19.64 1.77 4.81
CA ARG A 128 19.28 0.37 4.58
C ARG A 128 19.11 -0.01 3.09
N GLY A 129 19.52 0.85 2.14
CA GLY A 129 19.46 0.55 0.71
C GLY A 129 18.04 0.47 0.12
N ARG A 130 17.09 1.24 0.68
CA ARG A 130 15.66 1.19 0.26
C ARG A 130 15.43 1.97 -1.04
N ASP A 131 15.21 1.24 -2.13
CA ASP A 131 14.65 1.75 -3.39
C ASP A 131 13.13 1.59 -3.38
N PHE A 132 12.38 2.59 -2.89
CA PHE A 132 10.94 2.61 -3.06
C PHE A 132 10.61 3.10 -4.49
N SER A 133 10.23 2.19 -5.38
CA SER A 133 9.88 2.51 -6.79
C SER A 133 8.54 3.24 -6.95
N VAL A 134 7.76 3.32 -5.88
CA VAL A 134 6.56 4.14 -5.76
C VAL A 134 7.00 5.54 -5.39
N SER A 135 6.59 6.57 -6.14
CA SER A 135 6.94 7.95 -5.82
C SER A 135 6.51 8.28 -4.38
N PRO A 136 7.44 8.34 -3.40
CA PRO A 136 7.10 8.63 -2.01
C PRO A 136 6.43 10.00 -1.91
N GLY A 137 6.69 10.87 -2.91
CA GLY A 137 6.02 12.15 -3.10
C GLY A 137 4.50 12.08 -3.20
N LYS A 138 3.89 11.12 -3.92
CA LYS A 138 2.42 11.07 -4.07
C LYS A 138 1.73 10.57 -2.79
N TYR A 139 2.38 9.66 -2.09
CA TYR A 139 1.93 9.21 -0.77
C TYR A 139 2.02 10.34 0.26
N CYS A 140 3.19 10.95 0.41
CA CYS A 140 3.43 11.97 1.42
C CYS A 140 2.68 13.27 1.13
N SER A 141 2.46 13.65 -0.13
CA SER A 141 1.66 14.83 -0.47
C SER A 141 0.23 14.70 0.03
N THR A 142 -0.31 13.48 0.01
CA THR A 142 -1.69 13.23 0.40
C THR A 142 -1.84 13.17 1.92
N LEU A 143 -0.82 12.64 2.63
CA LEU A 143 -0.78 12.73 4.09
C LEU A 143 -0.57 14.17 4.59
N LEU A 144 0.14 15.02 3.84
CA LEU A 144 0.43 16.40 4.26
C LEU A 144 -0.86 17.22 4.40
N TYR A 145 -1.78 17.05 3.45
CA TYR A 145 -3.09 17.73 3.46
C TYR A 145 -3.92 17.36 4.71
N VAL A 146 -3.73 16.17 5.27
CA VAL A 146 -4.50 15.67 6.43
C VAL A 146 -3.80 15.99 7.76
N SER A 147 -2.48 16.15 7.75
CA SER A 147 -1.67 16.35 8.95
C SER A 147 -1.69 17.78 9.49
N GLU A 148 -2.42 18.71 8.85
CA GLU A 148 -2.46 20.14 9.23
C GLU A 148 -2.98 20.40 10.67
N SER A 149 -3.56 19.40 11.33
CA SER A 149 -4.07 19.50 12.71
C SER A 149 -3.19 18.82 13.77
N GLU A 150 -2.11 18.14 13.39
CA GLU A 150 -1.25 17.37 14.29
C GLU A 150 0.22 17.68 14.00
N GLU A 151 0.81 18.58 14.82
CA GLU A 151 2.14 19.17 14.59
C GLU A 151 3.27 18.13 14.42
N LEU A 152 3.23 17.04 15.20
CA LEU A 152 4.20 15.95 15.10
C LEU A 152 4.06 15.18 13.78
N ALA A 153 2.83 14.82 13.40
CA ALA A 153 2.56 14.17 12.12
C ALA A 153 2.95 15.08 10.95
N GLN A 154 2.66 16.38 11.05
CA GLN A 154 3.03 17.37 10.05
C GLN A 154 4.55 17.43 9.87
N ALA A 155 5.31 17.46 10.98
CA ALA A 155 6.77 17.47 10.94
C ALA A 155 7.35 16.20 10.28
N GLU A 156 6.80 15.03 10.61
CA GLU A 156 7.22 13.75 10.01
C GLU A 156 6.90 13.68 8.51
N VAL A 157 5.70 14.13 8.10
CA VAL A 157 5.30 14.14 6.68
C VAL A 157 6.12 15.16 5.89
N LEU A 158 6.41 16.34 6.45
CA LEU A 158 7.30 17.33 5.82
C LEU A 158 8.73 16.81 5.67
N ALA A 159 9.24 16.09 6.68
CA ALA A 159 10.55 15.44 6.60
C ALA A 159 10.58 14.39 5.49
N ALA A 160 9.54 13.55 5.38
CA ALA A 160 9.38 12.55 4.32
C ALA A 160 9.30 13.19 2.92
N LEU A 161 8.56 14.30 2.77
CA LEU A 161 8.48 15.05 1.50
C LEU A 161 9.81 15.69 1.09
N SER A 162 10.50 16.33 2.05
CA SER A 162 11.81 16.93 1.82
C SER A 162 12.85 15.88 1.43
N TRP A 163 12.70 14.67 1.93
CA TRP A 163 13.55 13.54 1.54
C TRP A 163 13.17 13.00 0.16
N ALA A 164 11.89 12.81 -0.13
CA ALA A 164 11.41 12.30 -1.41
C ALA A 164 11.81 13.20 -2.60
N SER A 165 11.81 14.53 -2.41
CA SER A 165 12.22 15.48 -3.44
C SER A 165 13.72 15.43 -3.77
N LYS A 166 14.54 14.83 -2.90
CA LYS A 166 16.00 14.66 -3.09
C LYS A 166 16.37 13.33 -3.75
N GLN A 167 15.41 12.43 -3.96
CA GLN A 167 15.62 11.12 -4.56
C GLN A 167 15.43 11.17 -6.09
N SER A 168 16.48 10.90 -6.87
CA SER A 168 16.50 10.95 -8.36
C SER A 168 15.84 9.73 -9.03
N PHE A 169 14.81 9.13 -8.43
CA PHE A 169 14.37 7.75 -8.70
C PHE A 169 13.40 7.53 -9.87
N MET A 170 13.14 8.55 -10.70
CA MET A 170 12.07 8.47 -11.71
C MET A 170 12.33 7.51 -12.89
N THR A 171 13.52 6.93 -13.05
CA THR A 171 13.88 6.14 -14.24
C THR A 171 13.66 4.61 -14.10
N LYS A 172 13.49 4.08 -12.88
CA LYS A 172 13.44 2.61 -12.64
C LYS A 172 12.06 1.95 -12.84
N TYR A 173 10.99 2.72 -12.96
CA TYR A 173 9.63 2.18 -13.12
C TYR A 173 9.39 1.58 -14.51
N GLU A 174 10.07 2.09 -15.54
CA GLU A 174 10.03 1.50 -16.90
C GLU A 174 10.68 0.11 -16.94
N GLU A 175 11.72 -0.10 -16.13
CA GLU A 175 12.46 -1.36 -16.08
C GLU A 175 11.68 -2.44 -15.30
N LEU A 176 10.96 -2.06 -14.24
CA LEU A 176 10.05 -2.96 -13.53
C LEU A 176 8.85 -3.36 -14.42
N ASN A 177 8.25 -2.40 -15.15
CA ASN A 177 7.21 -2.72 -16.14
C ASN A 177 7.74 -3.61 -17.26
N ARG A 178 8.99 -3.43 -17.69
CA ARG A 178 9.65 -4.27 -18.70
C ARG A 178 9.95 -5.69 -18.18
N LEU A 179 10.27 -5.85 -16.90
CA LEU A 179 10.47 -7.15 -16.26
C LEU A 179 9.14 -7.88 -16.05
N MET A 180 8.11 -7.16 -15.58
CA MET A 180 6.73 -7.68 -15.44
C MET A 180 6.09 -8.06 -16.78
N SER A 181 6.45 -7.36 -17.88
CA SER A 181 5.99 -7.70 -19.23
C SER A 181 6.70 -8.94 -19.81
N LYS A 182 7.95 -9.22 -19.40
CA LYS A 182 8.74 -10.34 -19.94
C LYS A 182 8.33 -11.70 -19.37
N GLU A 183 7.88 -11.75 -18.12
CA GLU A 183 7.40 -13.00 -17.50
C GLU A 183 6.06 -13.48 -18.09
N SER A 184 5.26 -12.56 -18.65
CA SER A 184 3.99 -12.89 -19.33
C SER A 184 4.22 -13.49 -20.74
N GLN A 185 5.37 -13.26 -21.37
CA GLN A 185 5.69 -13.81 -22.70
C GLN A 185 6.35 -15.20 -22.64
N GLN A 186 7.12 -15.50 -21.58
CA GLN A 186 7.82 -16.80 -21.49
C GLN A 186 6.92 -17.99 -21.13
N SER A 187 5.70 -17.75 -20.63
CA SER A 187 4.73 -18.84 -20.38
C SER A 187 3.92 -19.26 -21.62
N TYR A 188 4.03 -18.54 -22.75
CA TYR A 188 3.32 -18.89 -24.00
C TYR A 188 4.19 -19.60 -25.04
N ASP A 189 5.53 -19.56 -24.93
CA ASP A 189 6.46 -20.21 -25.87
C ASP A 189 6.91 -21.63 -25.44
N GLN A 190 6.29 -22.23 -24.43
CA GLN A 190 6.54 -23.63 -24.01
C GLN A 190 5.30 -24.54 -24.06
N ARG A 191 4.33 -24.26 -24.94
CA ARG A 191 3.26 -25.20 -25.29
C ARG A 191 3.21 -25.47 -26.78
#